data_AF-A0A6G1FZH6-F1
#
_entry.id   AF-A0A6G1FZH6-F1
#
_cell.length_a   1.000
_cell.length_b   1.000
_cell.length_c   1.000
_cell.angle_alpha   90.00
_cell.angle_beta   90.00
_cell.angle_gamma   90.00
#
_symmetry.space_group_name_H-M   'P 1'
#
loop_
_entity.id
_entity.type
_entity.pdbx_description
1 polymer ?
#
loop_
_entity_poly.entity_id
_entity_poly.type
_entity_poly.pdbx_seq_one_letter_code
_entity_poly.pdbx_strand_id
1 'polypeptide(L)'
;MAPRLSIPTHGGLKNTHRIPSSSPLIHRTLSRLSRASLISLALSWLSDPHIQYCVPYTLATLPDPSTADDDPDAPFDTAESIEEAVEIYEEFQEKRSGTKRDVLERILEGDWRHGITLYQLGMAETRWILDQNGAVRWTALRLSRHENSKSESAAINKSGKTGMDKRKTCFDAREERKNLETLSRLPRFHAPTFLLNLQREIGSLMRTHYYLARHPEQELTILRVYIHDSPYNTQRSLHDPRTSNVTTTSTTLDASKSVFFIFPDNTPYLYASLGATSKPSPSSDPPSRTRQPADDADAKSLKKVLLAAIPKALSRPHFRLTLKSTSLSARSLNTLLAMRGAGRTNHAQGAWSIFAHGSVGHGALAFETSSNKRKAEEVGGLVRGDEDKENIAPEQGKKRLRSMQMLRGSENDPKRLKRLEGVSEGRFGESGKERDGVALERVEVRMDEVFSRRGTAEVGLGEDADLSAEKDGEEGETWRPQVRISFNGSHVFAGIRKLVEMGVVNGERMPGWMTGEAGVSVGCVRDGRIVRREVLGKSLKG
;
A
#
# COMPACT_ATOMS: atom_id res chain seq x y z
N MET A 1 -32.08 7.18 -39.55
CA MET A 1 -30.61 7.19 -39.71
C MET A 1 -30.10 5.77 -39.69
N ALA A 2 -29.26 5.36 -40.65
CA ALA A 2 -28.63 4.04 -40.61
C ALA A 2 -27.60 3.96 -39.46
N PRO A 3 -27.44 2.79 -38.80
CA PRO A 3 -26.39 2.60 -37.79
C PRO A 3 -25.01 2.70 -38.47
N ARG A 4 -24.23 3.74 -38.12
CA ARG A 4 -22.86 3.89 -38.61
C ARG A 4 -22.00 2.76 -38.03
N LEU A 5 -21.51 1.87 -38.90
CA LEU A 5 -20.62 0.77 -38.55
C LEU A 5 -19.40 1.29 -37.77
N SER A 6 -19.20 0.79 -36.55
CA SER A 6 -18.10 1.20 -35.68
C SER A 6 -16.86 0.37 -35.96
N ILE A 7 -15.86 0.97 -36.60
CA ILE A 7 -14.56 0.34 -36.82
C ILE A 7 -13.81 0.25 -35.47
N PRO A 8 -13.30 -0.93 -35.07
CA PRO A 8 -12.40 -1.06 -33.93
C PRO A 8 -11.14 -0.22 -34.17
N THR A 9 -10.84 0.70 -33.26
CA THR A 9 -9.57 1.45 -33.27
C THR A 9 -8.71 0.98 -32.10
N HIS A 10 -7.50 0.51 -32.41
CA HIS A 10 -6.52 -0.02 -31.45
C HIS A 10 -5.81 1.07 -30.61
N GLY A 11 -6.33 2.31 -30.63
CA GLY A 11 -5.76 3.44 -29.91
C GLY A 11 -6.41 3.64 -28.55
N GLY A 12 -5.61 4.13 -27.59
CA GLY A 12 -6.12 4.64 -26.33
C GLY A 12 -7.06 5.84 -26.52
N LEU A 13 -7.86 6.14 -25.50
CA LEU A 13 -8.70 7.33 -25.49
C LEU A 13 -7.82 8.59 -25.37
N LYS A 14 -8.11 9.61 -26.19
CA LYS A 14 -7.37 10.88 -26.20
C LYS A 14 -7.70 11.73 -24.97
N ASN A 15 -6.71 12.50 -24.50
CA ASN A 15 -6.85 13.49 -23.43
C ASN A 15 -8.03 14.44 -23.64
N THR A 16 -8.24 14.89 -24.88
CA THR A 16 -9.29 15.85 -25.29
C THR A 16 -10.70 15.27 -25.38
N HIS A 17 -10.89 13.97 -25.12
CA HIS A 17 -12.24 13.39 -25.13
C HIS A 17 -13.04 13.90 -23.91
N ARG A 18 -14.19 14.54 -24.18
CA ARG A 18 -15.09 15.11 -23.15
C ARG A 18 -16.15 14.10 -22.73
N ILE A 19 -16.42 14.01 -21.43
CA ILE A 19 -17.60 13.38 -20.86
C ILE A 19 -18.62 14.50 -20.55
N PRO A 20 -19.92 14.34 -20.84
CA PRO A 20 -20.94 15.36 -20.53
C PRO A 20 -20.92 15.78 -19.06
N SER A 21 -21.07 17.09 -18.79
CA SER A 21 -21.14 17.68 -17.43
C SER A 21 -22.21 17.02 -16.55
N SER A 22 -23.33 16.63 -17.16
CA SER A 22 -24.44 15.88 -16.54
C SER A 22 -24.11 14.43 -16.11
N SER A 23 -22.89 13.94 -16.38
CA SER A 23 -22.48 12.58 -15.99
C SER A 23 -22.31 12.46 -14.48
N PRO A 24 -22.96 11.47 -13.82
CA PRO A 24 -22.85 11.30 -12.37
C PRO A 24 -21.42 10.98 -11.92
N LEU A 25 -20.57 10.46 -12.81
CA LEU A 25 -19.15 10.18 -12.58
C LEU A 25 -18.35 11.48 -12.31
N ILE A 26 -18.59 12.53 -13.10
CA ILE A 26 -17.94 13.83 -12.92
C ILE A 26 -18.42 14.47 -11.62
N HIS A 27 -19.74 14.58 -11.45
CA HIS A 27 -20.33 15.17 -10.25
C HIS A 27 -19.89 14.45 -8.98
N ARG A 28 -19.82 13.10 -8.98
CA ARG A 28 -19.27 12.30 -7.88
C ARG A 28 -17.78 12.56 -7.64
N THR A 29 -16.98 12.70 -8.69
CA THR A 29 -15.53 12.87 -8.55
C THR A 29 -15.19 14.24 -7.97
N LEU A 30 -15.75 15.31 -8.54
CA LEU A 30 -15.52 16.67 -8.08
C LEU A 30 -16.15 16.93 -6.70
N SER A 31 -17.35 16.39 -6.42
CA SER A 31 -17.97 16.51 -5.10
C SER A 31 -17.22 15.77 -3.96
N ARG A 32 -16.15 15.02 -4.24
CA ARG A 32 -15.26 14.43 -3.21
C ARG A 32 -14.07 15.31 -2.85
N LEU A 33 -13.71 16.28 -3.69
CA LEU A 33 -12.64 17.25 -3.42
C LEU A 33 -13.05 18.28 -2.36
N SER A 34 -12.09 18.93 -1.69
CA SER A 34 -12.38 20.07 -0.82
C SER A 34 -12.67 21.33 -1.64
N ARG A 35 -13.27 22.37 -1.04
CA ARG A 35 -13.47 23.68 -1.72
C ARG A 35 -12.14 24.26 -2.23
N ALA A 36 -11.10 24.23 -1.40
CA ALA A 36 -9.76 24.70 -1.78
C ALA A 36 -9.12 23.82 -2.87
N SER A 37 -9.34 22.50 -2.81
CA SER A 37 -8.87 21.56 -3.83
C SER A 37 -9.57 21.75 -5.17
N LEU A 38 -10.84 22.17 -5.19
CA LEU A 38 -11.60 22.49 -6.40
C LEU A 38 -11.11 23.79 -7.04
N ILE A 39 -10.99 24.87 -6.27
CA ILE A 39 -10.52 26.18 -6.78
C ILE A 39 -9.11 26.04 -7.35
N SER A 40 -8.18 25.44 -6.58
CA SER A 40 -6.81 25.21 -7.05
C SER A 40 -6.69 24.16 -8.16
N LEU A 41 -7.74 23.36 -8.42
CA LEU A 41 -7.81 22.50 -9.60
C LEU A 41 -8.29 23.29 -10.82
N ALA A 42 -9.31 24.15 -10.68
CA ALA A 42 -9.77 25.04 -11.74
C ALA A 42 -8.67 26.00 -12.20
N LEU A 43 -7.96 26.66 -11.27
CA LEU A 43 -6.78 27.48 -11.58
C LEU A 43 -5.69 26.67 -12.31
N SER A 44 -5.45 25.41 -11.89
CA SER A 44 -4.50 24.54 -12.61
C SER A 44 -4.97 24.16 -14.03
N TRP A 45 -6.28 24.07 -14.27
CA TRP A 45 -6.83 23.82 -15.60
C TRP A 45 -6.68 25.02 -16.54
N LEU A 46 -6.77 26.24 -16.01
CA LEU A 46 -6.64 27.48 -16.78
C LEU A 46 -5.18 27.82 -17.12
N SER A 47 -4.20 27.27 -16.39
CA SER A 47 -2.77 27.51 -16.64
C SER A 47 -2.24 26.95 -17.98
N ASP A 48 -1.27 27.67 -18.57
CA ASP A 48 -0.58 27.36 -19.84
C ASP A 48 -0.24 25.87 -20.14
N PRO A 49 0.36 25.08 -19.23
CA PRO A 49 0.71 23.68 -19.55
C PRO A 49 -0.52 22.78 -19.75
N HIS A 50 -1.68 23.19 -19.24
CA HIS A 50 -2.90 22.39 -19.17
C HIS A 50 -4.01 22.89 -20.10
N ILE A 51 -4.05 24.19 -20.41
CA ILE A 51 -5.12 24.83 -21.19
C ILE A 51 -5.47 24.07 -22.49
N GLN A 52 -4.49 23.56 -23.23
CA GLN A 52 -4.70 22.78 -24.47
C GLN A 52 -5.62 21.54 -24.32
N TYR A 53 -5.74 20.99 -23.11
CA TYR A 53 -6.61 19.85 -22.78
C TYR A 53 -7.78 20.22 -21.86
N CYS A 54 -7.83 21.48 -21.41
CA CYS A 54 -8.72 21.96 -20.37
C CYS A 54 -9.52 23.20 -20.81
N VAL A 55 -9.51 23.53 -22.11
CA VAL A 55 -10.11 24.75 -22.66
C VAL A 55 -11.54 24.98 -22.11
N PRO A 56 -11.77 26.10 -21.38
CA PRO A 56 -13.08 26.49 -20.88
C PRO A 56 -13.99 26.94 -22.03
N TYR A 57 -15.27 27.11 -21.73
CA TYR A 57 -16.23 27.79 -22.57
C TYR A 57 -16.13 29.29 -22.27
N THR A 58 -15.46 30.03 -23.15
CA THR A 58 -15.36 31.49 -23.12
C THR A 58 -15.81 32.07 -24.46
N LEU A 59 -16.26 33.33 -24.49
CA LEU A 59 -16.71 33.97 -25.72
C LEU A 59 -15.59 34.02 -26.77
N ALA A 60 -14.35 34.29 -26.36
CA ALA A 60 -13.17 34.26 -27.24
C ALA A 60 -12.84 32.87 -27.84
N THR A 61 -13.39 31.78 -27.29
CA THR A 61 -13.18 30.40 -27.77
C THR A 61 -14.26 29.96 -28.77
N LEU A 62 -15.36 30.69 -28.90
CA LEU A 62 -16.46 30.32 -29.80
C LEU A 62 -16.10 30.56 -31.28
N PRO A 63 -16.42 29.62 -32.20
CA PRO A 63 -16.20 29.82 -33.63
C PRO A 63 -17.03 30.96 -34.24
N ASP A 64 -18.15 31.31 -33.60
CA ASP A 64 -19.05 32.39 -33.98
C ASP A 64 -19.66 32.98 -32.69
N PRO A 65 -19.40 34.26 -32.35
CA PRO A 65 -19.93 34.87 -31.14
C PRO A 65 -21.46 35.02 -31.17
N SER A 66 -22.11 34.97 -32.34
CA SER A 66 -23.58 34.94 -32.45
C SER A 66 -24.19 33.56 -32.14
N THR A 67 -23.34 32.56 -31.92
CA THR A 67 -23.71 31.23 -31.40
C THR A 67 -23.31 31.02 -29.94
N ALA A 68 -22.93 32.09 -29.24
CA ALA A 68 -23.00 32.09 -27.80
C ALA A 68 -24.45 31.77 -27.41
N ASP A 69 -24.63 30.79 -26.52
CA ASP A 69 -25.90 30.61 -25.84
C ASP A 69 -26.04 31.78 -24.83
N ASP A 70 -26.41 32.96 -25.36
CA ASP A 70 -27.02 34.10 -24.66
C ASP A 70 -28.45 33.72 -24.23
N ASP A 71 -28.56 32.56 -23.59
CA ASP A 71 -29.77 32.12 -22.92
C ASP A 71 -29.90 32.99 -21.65
N PRO A 72 -30.87 33.91 -21.57
CA PRO A 72 -31.01 34.81 -20.41
C PRO A 72 -31.37 34.04 -19.13
N ASP A 73 -31.77 32.77 -19.25
CA ASP A 73 -32.03 31.86 -18.14
C ASP A 73 -30.79 31.01 -17.75
N ALA A 74 -29.62 31.25 -18.36
CA ALA A 74 -28.37 30.56 -18.00
C ALA A 74 -27.94 30.89 -16.54
N PRO A 75 -27.63 29.90 -15.68
CA PRO A 75 -27.34 30.16 -14.27
C PRO A 75 -26.08 30.99 -13.97
N PHE A 76 -25.18 31.16 -14.95
CA PHE A 76 -23.90 31.85 -14.78
C PHE A 76 -23.46 32.55 -16.07
N ASP A 77 -22.98 33.79 -15.96
CA ASP A 77 -22.44 34.57 -17.08
C ASP A 77 -21.19 33.92 -17.69
N THR A 78 -21.08 33.95 -19.02
CA THR A 78 -19.92 33.38 -19.73
C THR A 78 -18.76 34.37 -19.71
N ALA A 79 -17.58 33.95 -19.24
CA ALA A 79 -16.39 34.79 -19.26
C ALA A 79 -15.97 35.14 -20.70
N GLU A 80 -15.57 36.38 -20.92
CA GLU A 80 -15.07 36.92 -22.17
C GLU A 80 -13.72 36.29 -22.52
N SER A 81 -12.82 36.19 -21.54
CA SER A 81 -11.44 35.72 -21.71
C SER A 81 -11.01 34.64 -20.70
N ILE A 82 -9.80 34.09 -20.88
CA ILE A 82 -9.23 33.09 -19.95
C ILE A 82 -8.73 33.77 -18.67
N GLU A 83 -8.22 34.99 -18.78
CA GLU A 83 -7.75 35.84 -17.69
C GLU A 83 -8.89 36.19 -16.73
N GLU A 84 -10.05 36.61 -17.26
CA GLU A 84 -11.25 36.87 -16.45
C GLU A 84 -11.70 35.60 -15.70
N ALA A 85 -11.66 34.43 -16.35
CA ALA A 85 -11.96 33.17 -15.68
C ALA A 85 -10.96 32.88 -14.54
N VAL A 86 -9.68 33.23 -14.67
CA VAL A 86 -8.69 33.14 -13.58
C VAL A 86 -9.06 34.09 -12.44
N GLU A 87 -9.34 35.36 -12.73
CA GLU A 87 -9.73 36.37 -11.74
C GLU A 87 -10.94 35.90 -10.90
N ILE A 88 -11.98 35.35 -11.54
CA ILE A 88 -13.16 34.78 -10.86
C ILE A 88 -12.77 33.69 -9.84
N TYR A 89 -11.88 32.77 -10.20
CA TYR A 89 -11.42 31.72 -9.28
C TYR A 89 -10.47 32.22 -8.20
N GLU A 90 -9.69 33.26 -8.47
CA GLU A 90 -8.87 33.95 -7.45
C GLU A 90 -9.77 34.71 -6.45
N GLU A 91 -10.83 35.39 -6.89
CA GLU A 91 -11.82 35.99 -5.99
C GLU A 91 -12.51 34.94 -5.09
N PHE A 92 -12.86 33.78 -5.64
CA PHE A 92 -13.36 32.64 -4.86
C PHE A 92 -12.33 32.14 -3.83
N GLN A 93 -11.02 32.25 -4.12
CA GLN A 93 -9.96 31.90 -3.18
C GLN A 93 -9.83 32.93 -2.05
N GLU A 94 -9.73 34.22 -2.40
CA GLU A 94 -9.45 35.32 -1.48
C GLU A 94 -10.66 35.70 -0.61
N LYS A 95 -11.79 36.04 -1.24
CA LYS A 95 -12.97 36.60 -0.54
C LYS A 95 -13.69 35.55 0.32
N ARG A 96 -13.30 34.27 0.23
CA ARG A 96 -14.02 33.08 0.74
C ARG A 96 -15.51 33.07 0.39
N SER A 97 -15.89 33.74 -0.71
CA SER A 97 -17.28 33.82 -1.18
C SER A 97 -17.78 32.46 -1.69
N GLY A 98 -19.06 32.17 -1.56
CA GLY A 98 -19.69 30.97 -2.09
C GLY A 98 -19.35 29.65 -1.36
N THR A 99 -20.34 28.76 -1.33
CA THR A 99 -20.19 27.40 -0.81
C THR A 99 -19.41 26.51 -1.79
N LYS A 100 -19.08 25.28 -1.35
CA LYS A 100 -18.50 24.27 -2.24
C LYS A 100 -19.43 23.90 -3.41
N ARG A 101 -20.74 24.02 -3.23
CA ARG A 101 -21.73 23.70 -4.26
C ARG A 101 -21.66 24.74 -5.39
N ASP A 102 -21.64 26.01 -5.03
CA ASP A 102 -21.61 27.15 -5.93
C ASP A 102 -20.36 27.08 -6.87
N VAL A 103 -19.19 26.76 -6.30
CA VAL A 103 -17.95 26.53 -7.07
C VAL A 103 -18.07 25.32 -8.01
N LEU A 104 -18.77 24.25 -7.60
CA LEU A 104 -18.97 23.06 -8.43
C LEU A 104 -19.97 23.32 -9.58
N GLU A 105 -21.03 24.07 -9.31
CA GLU A 105 -22.03 24.48 -10.30
C GLU A 105 -21.41 25.45 -11.31
N ARG A 106 -20.64 26.46 -10.87
CA ARG A 106 -19.87 27.34 -11.77
C ARG A 106 -18.95 26.56 -12.70
N ILE A 107 -18.23 25.55 -12.19
CA ILE A 107 -17.37 24.68 -13.01
C ILE A 107 -18.19 23.87 -14.04
N LEU A 108 -19.33 23.30 -13.67
CA LEU A 108 -20.06 22.33 -14.52
C LEU A 108 -21.12 22.93 -15.44
N GLU A 109 -21.72 24.05 -15.04
CA GLU A 109 -22.84 24.72 -15.71
C GLU A 109 -22.43 26.07 -16.32
N GLY A 110 -21.34 26.68 -15.83
CA GLY A 110 -20.65 27.80 -16.47
C GLY A 110 -19.46 27.33 -17.31
N ASP A 111 -18.25 27.43 -16.75
CA ASP A 111 -16.98 27.43 -17.50
C ASP A 111 -16.68 26.14 -18.27
N TRP A 112 -17.26 25.00 -17.88
CA TRP A 112 -17.17 23.75 -18.64
C TRP A 112 -18.55 23.15 -18.98
N ARG A 113 -19.54 24.00 -19.33
CA ARG A 113 -20.91 23.57 -19.72
C ARG A 113 -20.96 22.47 -20.79
N HIS A 114 -20.08 22.53 -21.78
CA HIS A 114 -19.84 21.51 -22.82
C HIS A 114 -19.16 20.18 -22.38
N GLY A 115 -18.86 20.00 -21.09
CA GLY A 115 -18.34 18.76 -20.51
C GLY A 115 -16.82 18.72 -20.26
N ILE A 116 -16.44 17.93 -19.25
CA ILE A 116 -15.08 17.82 -18.70
C ILE A 116 -14.27 16.79 -19.47
N THR A 117 -13.00 17.08 -19.78
CA THR A 117 -12.12 16.14 -20.51
C THR A 117 -11.62 14.99 -19.63
N LEU A 118 -11.28 13.86 -20.25
CA LEU A 118 -10.65 12.73 -19.55
C LEU A 118 -9.33 13.10 -18.87
N TYR A 119 -8.64 14.13 -19.37
CA TYR A 119 -7.46 14.72 -18.77
C TYR A 119 -7.79 15.48 -17.48
N GLN A 120 -8.75 16.41 -17.52
CA GLN A 120 -9.27 17.12 -16.34
C GLN A 120 -9.77 16.15 -15.27
N LEU A 121 -10.54 15.12 -15.65
CA LEU A 121 -10.97 14.04 -14.77
C LEU A 121 -9.78 13.28 -14.17
N GLY A 122 -8.71 13.09 -14.94
CA GLY A 122 -7.46 12.47 -14.47
C GLY A 122 -6.74 13.30 -13.41
N MET A 123 -6.68 14.61 -13.61
CA MET A 123 -6.17 15.56 -12.61
C MET A 123 -7.04 15.53 -11.33
N ALA A 124 -8.37 15.57 -11.48
CA ALA A 124 -9.32 15.54 -10.36
C ALA A 124 -9.18 14.28 -9.50
N GLU A 125 -9.22 13.09 -10.11
CA GLU A 125 -9.06 11.83 -9.36
C GLU A 125 -7.68 11.68 -8.72
N THR A 126 -6.62 12.13 -9.41
CA THR A 126 -5.26 12.07 -8.85
C THR A 126 -5.12 13.01 -7.66
N ARG A 127 -5.64 14.24 -7.75
CA ARG A 127 -5.62 15.20 -6.62
C ARG A 127 -6.43 14.67 -5.43
N TRP A 128 -7.60 14.07 -5.68
CA TRP A 128 -8.40 13.40 -4.65
C TRP A 128 -7.63 12.26 -3.94
N ILE A 129 -6.77 11.53 -4.64
CA ILE A 129 -5.95 10.48 -4.02
C ILE A 129 -4.83 11.04 -3.14
N LEU A 130 -4.30 12.22 -3.48
CA LEU A 130 -3.26 12.90 -2.71
C LEU A 130 -3.84 13.58 -1.46
N ASP A 131 -4.94 14.31 -1.62
CA ASP A 131 -5.59 15.05 -0.53
C ASP A 131 -6.18 14.10 0.53
N GLN A 132 -6.82 13.00 0.11
CA GLN A 132 -7.43 12.04 1.03
C GLN A 132 -6.52 10.83 1.35
N ASN A 133 -5.53 11.07 2.20
CA ASN A 133 -4.73 10.00 2.79
C ASN A 133 -5.63 8.94 3.46
N GLY A 134 -5.44 7.68 3.09
CA GLY A 134 -6.24 6.57 3.59
C GLY A 134 -7.48 6.20 2.75
N ALA A 135 -7.83 6.94 1.70
CA ALA A 135 -9.03 6.63 0.93
C ALA A 135 -8.90 5.44 -0.05
N VAL A 136 -7.67 5.13 -0.48
CA VAL A 136 -7.36 4.00 -1.36
C VAL A 136 -6.50 3.00 -0.60
N ARG A 137 -6.82 1.70 -0.69
CA ARG A 137 -5.91 0.65 -0.22
C ARG A 137 -4.92 0.29 -1.32
N TRP A 138 -3.65 0.40 -0.98
CA TRP A 138 -2.52 0.09 -1.83
C TRP A 138 -1.95 -1.29 -1.51
N THR A 139 -1.49 -1.99 -2.54
CA THR A 139 -0.70 -3.23 -2.40
C THR A 139 0.68 -3.00 -2.99
N ALA A 140 1.73 -3.31 -2.22
CA ALA A 140 3.10 -3.21 -2.71
C ALA A 140 3.52 -4.50 -3.44
N LEU A 141 4.05 -4.33 -4.65
CA LEU A 141 4.59 -5.35 -5.52
C LEU A 141 6.07 -5.05 -5.76
N ARG A 142 6.88 -6.07 -6.05
CA ARG A 142 8.31 -5.96 -6.34
C ARG A 142 8.59 -6.40 -7.77
N LEU A 143 9.25 -5.56 -8.55
CA LEU A 143 9.83 -5.91 -9.84
C LEU A 143 11.01 -6.87 -9.62
N SER A 144 10.98 -8.00 -10.31
CA SER A 144 12.08 -8.96 -10.38
C SER A 144 12.32 -9.40 -11.82
N ARG A 145 13.51 -9.93 -12.12
CA ARG A 145 13.78 -10.56 -13.41
C ARG A 145 12.92 -11.82 -13.56
N HIS A 146 12.41 -12.04 -14.76
CA HIS A 146 11.81 -13.31 -15.15
C HIS A 146 12.92 -14.35 -15.35
N GLU A 147 13.15 -15.23 -14.38
CA GLU A 147 14.02 -16.39 -14.57
C GLU A 147 13.28 -17.46 -15.39
N ASN A 148 13.87 -17.90 -16.50
CA ASN A 148 13.36 -19.04 -17.26
C ASN A 148 13.85 -20.32 -16.59
N SER A 149 12.96 -21.07 -15.94
CA SER A 149 13.27 -22.29 -15.18
C SER A 149 13.95 -23.41 -15.99
N LYS A 150 13.91 -23.34 -17.33
CA LYS A 150 14.58 -24.27 -18.25
C LYS A 150 16.10 -24.11 -18.32
N SER A 151 16.65 -22.94 -17.97
CA SER A 151 18.10 -22.67 -18.08
C SER A 151 18.92 -23.00 -16.82
N GLU A 152 18.31 -23.05 -15.64
CA GLU A 152 19.03 -23.31 -14.38
C GLU A 152 19.00 -24.80 -13.98
N SER A 153 17.95 -25.54 -14.38
CA SER A 153 17.82 -26.99 -14.16
C SER A 153 18.87 -27.83 -14.88
N ALA A 154 19.45 -27.33 -15.97
CA ALA A 154 20.56 -27.98 -16.68
C ALA A 154 21.93 -27.81 -15.96
N ALA A 155 22.08 -26.78 -15.12
CA ALA A 155 23.35 -26.48 -14.44
C ALA A 155 23.49 -27.20 -13.08
N ILE A 156 22.38 -27.50 -12.41
CA ILE A 156 22.37 -28.14 -11.08
C ILE A 156 22.78 -29.62 -11.14
N ASN A 157 22.55 -30.30 -12.28
CA ASN A 157 22.84 -31.73 -12.46
C ASN A 157 24.34 -32.08 -12.65
N LYS A 158 25.28 -31.17 -12.35
CA LYS A 158 26.73 -31.40 -12.49
C LYS A 158 27.59 -31.21 -11.23
N SER A 159 27.02 -30.86 -10.08
CA SER A 159 27.77 -30.77 -8.81
C SER A 159 27.25 -31.78 -7.79
N GLY A 160 27.89 -32.95 -7.74
CA GLY A 160 27.56 -34.02 -6.79
C GLY A 160 27.97 -33.70 -5.35
N LYS A 161 27.21 -34.30 -4.41
CA LYS A 161 27.51 -34.56 -2.99
C LYS A 161 28.71 -33.84 -2.34
N THR A 162 28.42 -32.94 -1.40
CA THR A 162 28.95 -32.92 -0.02
C THR A 162 28.15 -31.91 0.84
N GLY A 163 28.07 -32.14 2.16
CA GLY A 163 27.64 -31.16 3.17
C GLY A 163 26.15 -30.77 3.24
N MET A 164 25.37 -31.49 4.05
CA MET A 164 24.36 -30.91 4.97
C MET A 164 25.17 -30.38 6.18
N ASP A 165 25.04 -29.17 6.73
CA ASP A 165 23.82 -28.43 7.09
C ASP A 165 23.88 -26.89 6.87
N LYS A 166 24.92 -26.36 6.21
CA LYS A 166 25.10 -24.89 6.05
C LYS A 166 24.19 -24.22 4.99
N ARG A 167 23.16 -24.90 4.48
CA ARG A 167 22.41 -24.47 3.28
C ARG A 167 21.29 -23.44 3.50
N LYS A 168 20.76 -23.30 4.73
CA LYS A 168 19.56 -22.48 4.97
C LYS A 168 19.85 -20.97 5.06
N THR A 169 21.00 -20.56 5.60
CA THR A 169 21.39 -19.14 5.71
C THR A 169 21.99 -18.56 4.43
N CYS A 170 22.59 -19.39 3.57
CA CYS A 170 23.13 -18.94 2.29
C CYS A 170 22.10 -18.84 1.15
N PHE A 171 20.89 -19.39 1.33
CA PHE A 171 19.81 -19.28 0.34
C PHE A 171 19.35 -17.82 0.22
N ASP A 172 19.04 -17.19 1.35
CA ASP A 172 18.63 -15.77 1.42
C ASP A 172 19.72 -14.84 0.87
N ALA A 173 20.98 -15.05 1.26
CA ALA A 173 22.11 -14.23 0.77
C ALA A 173 22.38 -14.39 -0.74
N ARG A 174 22.11 -15.56 -1.33
CA ARG A 174 22.23 -15.81 -2.78
C ARG A 174 21.07 -15.20 -3.56
N GLU A 175 19.84 -15.33 -3.05
CA GLU A 175 18.66 -14.58 -3.52
C GLU A 175 18.93 -13.07 -3.45
N GLU A 176 19.49 -12.56 -2.35
CA GLU A 176 19.77 -11.14 -2.15
C GLU A 176 20.85 -10.60 -3.10
N ARG A 177 21.91 -11.36 -3.39
CA ARG A 177 22.88 -11.02 -4.44
C ARG A 177 22.28 -11.03 -5.84
N LYS A 178 21.54 -12.08 -6.22
CA LYS A 178 20.75 -12.13 -7.48
C LYS A 178 19.79 -10.94 -7.58
N ASN A 179 19.18 -10.56 -6.46
CA ASN A 179 18.30 -9.41 -6.36
C ASN A 179 19.10 -8.11 -6.58
N LEU A 180 20.24 -7.87 -5.92
CA LEU A 180 21.10 -6.69 -6.15
C LEU A 180 21.55 -6.56 -7.61
N GLU A 181 21.95 -7.68 -8.24
CA GLU A 181 22.27 -7.73 -9.68
C GLU A 181 21.07 -7.48 -10.59
N THR A 182 19.86 -7.77 -10.12
CA THR A 182 18.60 -7.41 -10.79
C THR A 182 18.31 -5.92 -10.60
N LEU A 183 18.54 -5.36 -9.41
CA LEU A 183 18.32 -3.95 -9.09
C LEU A 183 19.23 -3.04 -9.91
N SER A 184 20.52 -3.36 -10.02
CA SER A 184 21.49 -2.59 -10.82
C SER A 184 21.22 -2.65 -12.32
N ARG A 185 20.36 -3.59 -12.78
CA ARG A 185 19.94 -3.76 -14.18
C ARG A 185 18.50 -3.33 -14.44
N LEU A 186 17.76 -2.85 -13.43
CA LEU A 186 16.44 -2.28 -13.67
C LEU A 186 16.55 -1.03 -14.55
N PRO A 187 15.72 -0.89 -15.60
CA PRO A 187 15.72 0.33 -16.39
C PRO A 187 15.24 1.49 -15.52
N ARG A 188 15.93 2.64 -15.60
CA ARG A 188 15.40 3.91 -15.08
C ARG A 188 14.00 4.13 -15.68
N PHE A 189 13.03 4.44 -14.82
CA PHE A 189 11.65 4.63 -15.26
C PHE A 189 11.54 5.89 -16.12
N HIS A 190 11.32 5.71 -17.42
CA HIS A 190 11.07 6.79 -18.35
C HIS A 190 9.62 6.71 -18.84
N ALA A 191 8.77 7.59 -18.29
CA ALA A 191 7.33 7.47 -18.39
C ALA A 191 6.78 7.51 -19.83
N PRO A 192 7.26 8.37 -20.76
CA PRO A 192 6.77 8.39 -22.14
C PRO A 192 6.93 7.05 -22.87
N THR A 193 8.15 6.47 -22.88
CA THR A 193 8.40 5.16 -23.51
C THR A 193 7.62 4.04 -22.84
N PHE A 194 7.54 4.05 -21.50
CA PHE A 194 6.74 3.07 -20.77
C PHE A 194 5.25 3.14 -21.16
N LEU A 195 4.69 4.34 -21.27
CA LEU A 195 3.29 4.56 -21.64
C LEU A 195 3.01 4.09 -23.08
N LEU A 196 3.90 4.37 -24.03
CA LEU A 196 3.80 3.86 -25.41
C LEU A 196 3.85 2.32 -25.48
N ASN A 197 4.74 1.69 -24.70
CA ASN A 197 4.82 0.23 -24.62
C ASN A 197 3.55 -0.36 -23.97
N LEU A 198 3.04 0.28 -22.92
CA LEU A 198 1.84 -0.13 -22.20
C LEU A 198 0.59 -0.05 -23.09
N GLN A 199 0.45 1.05 -23.86
CA GLN A 199 -0.58 1.21 -24.87
C GLN A 199 -0.51 0.12 -25.95
N ARG A 200 0.70 -0.26 -26.41
CA ARG A 200 0.88 -1.33 -27.41
C ARG A 200 0.46 -2.71 -26.89
N GLU A 201 0.75 -3.03 -25.62
CA GLU A 201 0.39 -4.32 -25.01
C GLU A 201 -1.11 -4.44 -24.67
N ILE A 202 -1.78 -3.33 -24.34
CA ILE A 202 -3.17 -3.33 -23.85
C ILE A 202 -4.20 -2.89 -24.90
N GLY A 203 -3.80 -2.09 -25.91
CA GLY A 203 -4.70 -1.46 -26.88
C GLY A 203 -5.47 -2.42 -27.80
N SER A 204 -5.10 -3.69 -27.85
CA SER A 204 -5.87 -4.76 -28.51
C SER A 204 -6.97 -5.36 -27.62
N LEU A 205 -6.87 -5.23 -26.30
CA LEU A 205 -7.75 -5.88 -25.31
C LEU A 205 -8.79 -4.92 -24.73
N MET A 206 -8.44 -3.66 -24.47
CA MET A 206 -9.34 -2.68 -23.86
C MET A 206 -8.99 -1.25 -24.28
N ARG A 207 -10.03 -0.42 -24.45
CA ARG A 207 -9.86 1.03 -24.60
C ARG A 207 -9.57 1.65 -23.24
N THR A 208 -8.46 2.37 -23.15
CA THR A 208 -7.96 2.94 -21.90
C THR A 208 -7.50 4.39 -22.11
N HIS A 209 -7.75 5.24 -21.11
CA HIS A 209 -7.14 6.55 -20.99
C HIS A 209 -6.04 6.50 -19.94
N TYR A 210 -4.91 7.16 -20.21
CA TYR A 210 -3.75 7.19 -19.34
C TYR A 210 -3.49 8.63 -18.91
N TYR A 211 -3.46 8.87 -17.61
CA TYR A 211 -3.02 10.14 -17.04
C TYR A 211 -1.82 9.89 -16.13
N LEU A 212 -0.82 10.77 -16.22
CA LEU A 212 0.44 10.65 -15.49
C LEU A 212 0.71 11.97 -14.75
N ALA A 213 1.03 11.87 -13.47
CA ALA A 213 1.46 12.98 -12.64
C ALA A 213 2.70 12.62 -11.83
N ARG A 214 3.50 13.62 -11.45
CA ARG A 214 4.55 13.49 -10.45
C ARG A 214 4.07 14.15 -9.15
N HIS A 215 4.33 13.54 -8.01
CA HIS A 215 3.96 14.12 -6.72
C HIS A 215 4.89 15.31 -6.40
N PRO A 216 4.39 16.43 -5.83
CA PRO A 216 5.23 17.59 -5.54
C PRO A 216 6.23 17.33 -4.41
N GLU A 217 5.77 16.80 -3.27
CA GLU A 217 6.61 16.60 -2.07
C GLU A 217 7.39 15.27 -2.03
N GLN A 218 7.06 14.31 -2.90
CA GLN A 218 7.55 12.93 -2.82
C GLN A 218 8.08 12.52 -4.20
N GLU A 219 9.24 11.87 -4.24
CA GLU A 219 9.85 11.39 -5.49
C GLU A 219 9.12 10.14 -6.00
N LEU A 220 7.91 10.33 -6.50
CA LEU A 220 7.08 9.27 -7.06
C LEU A 220 6.24 9.75 -8.25
N THR A 221 6.05 8.84 -9.19
CA THR A 221 5.22 9.03 -10.37
C THR A 221 3.93 8.23 -10.24
N ILE A 222 2.80 8.88 -10.48
CA ILE A 222 1.45 8.32 -10.39
C ILE A 222 0.91 8.13 -11.81
N LEU A 223 0.53 6.91 -12.14
CA LEU A 223 -0.18 6.54 -13.35
C LEU A 223 -1.62 6.18 -13.01
N ARG A 224 -2.57 6.95 -13.53
CA ARG A 224 -3.99 6.59 -13.60
C ARG A 224 -4.26 5.91 -14.93
N VAL A 225 -4.80 4.70 -14.88
CA VAL A 225 -5.37 3.97 -16.03
C VAL A 225 -6.88 3.94 -15.86
N TYR A 226 -7.62 4.67 -16.69
CA TYR A 226 -9.07 4.63 -16.75
C TYR A 226 -9.50 3.67 -17.86
N ILE A 227 -10.23 2.62 -17.47
CA ILE A 227 -10.66 1.52 -18.33
C ILE A 227 -12.07 1.81 -18.84
N HIS A 228 -12.27 1.66 -20.15
CA HIS A 228 -13.59 1.66 -20.75
C HIS A 228 -14.08 0.23 -20.95
N ASP A 229 -15.34 -0.03 -20.59
CA ASP A 229 -15.96 -1.34 -20.76
C ASP A 229 -16.17 -1.66 -22.24
N SER A 230 -15.56 -2.78 -22.66
CA SER A 230 -15.48 -3.31 -24.03
C SER A 230 -14.70 -2.47 -25.06
N PRO A 231 -13.80 -3.09 -25.86
CA PRO A 231 -13.12 -2.42 -26.99
C PRO A 231 -14.08 -2.11 -28.16
N TYR A 232 -15.21 -2.81 -28.25
CA TYR A 232 -16.25 -2.58 -29.26
C TYR A 232 -17.14 -1.38 -28.92
N ASN A 233 -17.15 -0.96 -27.66
CA ASN A 233 -18.00 0.11 -27.21
C ASN A 233 -17.47 1.46 -27.72
N THR A 234 -18.32 2.21 -28.42
CA THR A 234 -17.91 3.44 -29.11
C THR A 234 -17.85 4.64 -28.15
N GLN A 235 -17.19 5.72 -28.58
CA GLN A 235 -17.21 7.00 -27.87
C GLN A 235 -18.64 7.51 -27.59
N ARG A 236 -19.64 7.13 -28.40
CA ARG A 236 -21.05 7.51 -28.15
C ARG A 236 -21.59 6.97 -26.81
N SER A 237 -21.11 5.83 -26.33
CA SER A 237 -21.56 5.24 -25.06
C SER A 237 -20.95 5.92 -23.83
N LEU A 238 -19.97 6.82 -24.02
CA LEU A 238 -19.53 7.77 -22.99
C LEU A 238 -20.40 9.05 -22.96
N HIS A 239 -21.19 9.28 -24.02
CA HIS A 239 -22.06 10.45 -24.16
C HIS A 239 -23.56 10.15 -23.95
N ASP A 240 -24.00 8.89 -23.93
CA ASP A 240 -25.43 8.56 -23.81
C ASP A 240 -25.85 8.26 -22.35
N PRO A 241 -26.50 9.20 -21.63
CA PRO A 241 -26.94 9.01 -20.25
C PRO A 241 -28.06 7.97 -20.11
N ARG A 242 -28.62 7.45 -21.21
CA ARG A 242 -29.59 6.36 -21.16
C ARG A 242 -28.90 5.00 -21.04
N THR A 243 -27.68 4.87 -21.56
CA THR A 243 -26.90 3.61 -21.47
C THR A 243 -26.32 3.32 -20.09
N SER A 244 -26.16 4.34 -19.22
CA SER A 244 -25.91 4.13 -17.79
C SER A 244 -27.15 3.66 -17.01
N ASN A 245 -28.34 3.95 -17.53
CA ASN A 245 -29.60 3.84 -16.79
C ASN A 245 -30.39 2.57 -17.12
N VAL A 246 -30.07 1.88 -18.24
CA VAL A 246 -30.62 0.55 -18.52
C VAL A 246 -29.80 -0.50 -17.75
N THR A 247 -30.33 -0.87 -16.58
CA THR A 247 -29.97 -2.07 -15.79
C THR A 247 -28.79 -1.97 -14.81
N THR A 248 -28.25 -0.78 -14.48
CA THR A 248 -27.34 -0.66 -13.32
C THR A 248 -27.70 0.49 -12.37
N THR A 249 -28.19 0.14 -11.17
CA THR A 249 -28.39 1.09 -10.05
C THR A 249 -27.03 1.53 -9.50
N SER A 250 -26.48 2.64 -10.03
CA SER A 250 -25.07 3.00 -9.91
C SER A 250 -24.74 3.85 -8.66
N THR A 251 -24.47 3.20 -7.53
CA THR A 251 -23.83 3.86 -6.36
C THR A 251 -22.43 3.32 -6.03
N THR A 252 -22.00 2.20 -6.61
CA THR A 252 -20.70 1.54 -6.31
C THR A 252 -19.81 1.21 -7.52
N LEU A 253 -20.31 1.37 -8.76
CA LEU A 253 -19.70 0.89 -10.01
C LEU A 253 -18.52 1.69 -10.58
N ASP A 254 -17.96 2.65 -9.84
CA ASP A 254 -16.99 3.62 -10.40
C ASP A 254 -15.53 3.33 -10.03
N ALA A 255 -15.26 2.83 -8.81
CA ALA A 255 -13.91 2.46 -8.36
C ALA A 255 -13.34 1.19 -9.04
N SER A 256 -14.14 0.55 -9.89
CA SER A 256 -13.70 -0.52 -10.81
C SER A 256 -12.96 0.03 -12.03
N LYS A 257 -13.34 1.21 -12.55
CA LYS A 257 -12.91 1.72 -13.85
C LYS A 257 -11.54 2.39 -13.84
N SER A 258 -11.21 3.20 -12.82
CA SER A 258 -9.84 3.71 -12.66
C SER A 258 -8.96 2.82 -11.79
N VAL A 259 -7.70 2.69 -12.19
CA VAL A 259 -6.65 1.93 -11.51
C VAL A 259 -5.41 2.80 -11.43
N PHE A 260 -4.84 2.89 -10.23
CA PHE A 260 -3.68 3.71 -9.94
C PHE A 260 -2.46 2.83 -9.69
N PHE A 261 -1.36 3.23 -10.31
CA PHE A 261 -0.05 2.63 -10.16
C PHE A 261 0.93 3.72 -9.76
N ILE A 262 1.63 3.52 -8.66
CA ILE A 262 2.62 4.46 -8.14
C ILE A 262 4.00 3.81 -8.26
N PHE A 263 4.91 4.55 -8.88
CA PHE A 263 6.31 4.21 -9.09
C PHE A 263 7.17 5.17 -8.26
N PRO A 264 7.65 4.76 -7.07
CA PRO A 264 8.62 5.55 -6.31
C PRO A 264 9.98 5.49 -7.00
N ASP A 265 10.61 6.65 -7.16
CA ASP A 265 11.89 6.78 -7.84
C ASP A 265 12.98 5.95 -7.16
N ASN A 266 13.89 5.41 -7.97
CA ASN A 266 15.02 4.57 -7.53
C ASN A 266 14.64 3.30 -6.73
N THR A 267 13.37 2.87 -6.74
CA THR A 267 12.94 1.62 -6.08
C THR A 267 12.57 0.51 -7.08
N PRO A 268 12.69 -0.77 -6.69
CA PRO A 268 12.10 -1.88 -7.43
C PRO A 268 10.62 -2.09 -7.12
N TYR A 269 9.97 -1.18 -6.39
CA TYR A 269 8.63 -1.39 -5.88
C TYR A 269 7.59 -0.66 -6.74
N LEU A 270 6.42 -1.27 -6.85
CA LEU A 270 5.26 -0.76 -7.54
C LEU A 270 4.09 -0.84 -6.57
N TYR A 271 3.43 0.28 -6.28
CA TYR A 271 2.22 0.28 -5.48
C TYR A 271 1.01 0.33 -6.41
N ALA A 272 0.04 -0.56 -6.21
CA ALA A 272 -1.14 -0.66 -7.06
C ALA A 272 -2.41 -0.52 -6.22
N SER A 273 -3.41 0.20 -6.73
CA SER A 273 -4.75 0.33 -6.12
C SER A 273 -5.60 -0.91 -6.41
N LEU A 274 -5.12 -2.07 -5.96
CA LEU A 274 -5.87 -3.32 -6.07
C LEU A 274 -6.97 -3.31 -5.02
N GLY A 275 -8.18 -2.96 -5.48
CA GLY A 275 -9.39 -2.90 -4.66
C GLY A 275 -9.48 -4.13 -3.75
N ALA A 276 -9.63 -3.87 -2.44
CA ALA A 276 -9.33 -4.86 -1.43
C ALA A 276 -10.07 -6.18 -1.68
N THR A 277 -9.34 -7.29 -1.72
CA THR A 277 -9.92 -8.62 -1.64
C THR A 277 -10.36 -8.90 -0.20
N SER A 278 -11.33 -8.11 0.29
CA SER A 278 -12.14 -8.53 1.42
C SER A 278 -12.84 -9.81 1.02
N LYS A 279 -12.38 -10.93 1.59
CA LYS A 279 -13.24 -12.11 1.68
C LYS A 279 -14.56 -11.64 2.32
N PRO A 280 -15.73 -12.06 1.82
CA PRO A 280 -16.97 -11.76 2.50
C PRO A 280 -16.85 -12.24 3.94
N SER A 281 -17.14 -11.35 4.89
CA SER A 281 -17.29 -11.75 6.29
C SER A 281 -18.46 -12.72 6.37
N PRO A 282 -18.39 -13.81 7.15
CA PRO A 282 -19.56 -14.62 7.46
C PRO A 282 -20.43 -13.87 8.50
N SER A 283 -20.99 -12.73 8.10
CA SER A 283 -22.13 -12.13 8.79
C SER A 283 -23.38 -12.95 8.47
N SER A 284 -24.22 -13.18 9.47
CA SER A 284 -25.41 -14.05 9.43
C SER A 284 -26.56 -13.55 8.57
N ASP A 285 -26.42 -12.39 7.94
CA ASP A 285 -27.49 -11.74 7.18
C ASP A 285 -27.53 -12.24 5.72
N PRO A 286 -28.73 -12.55 5.18
CA PRO A 286 -28.86 -12.99 3.79
C PRO A 286 -28.42 -11.87 2.82
N PRO A 287 -27.61 -12.16 1.79
CA PRO A 287 -27.17 -11.15 0.84
C PRO A 287 -28.38 -10.60 0.08
N SER A 288 -28.55 -9.28 0.08
CA SER A 288 -29.59 -8.62 -0.70
C SER A 288 -29.37 -8.90 -2.20
N ARG A 289 -30.45 -9.31 -2.88
CA ARG A 289 -30.43 -9.92 -4.22
C ARG A 289 -30.08 -8.98 -5.39
N THR A 290 -29.62 -7.75 -5.12
CA THR A 290 -29.36 -6.72 -6.15
C THR A 290 -27.91 -6.67 -6.65
N ARG A 291 -26.97 -7.42 -6.04
CA ARG A 291 -25.57 -7.45 -6.49
C ARG A 291 -25.32 -8.58 -7.48
N GLN A 292 -25.16 -8.27 -8.76
CA GLN A 292 -24.65 -9.23 -9.73
C GLN A 292 -23.15 -9.51 -9.48
N PRO A 293 -22.72 -10.79 -9.36
CA PRO A 293 -21.33 -11.12 -9.09
C PRO A 293 -20.42 -11.09 -10.33
N ALA A 294 -20.98 -10.92 -11.54
CA ALA A 294 -20.27 -10.94 -12.82
C ALA A 294 -19.38 -9.70 -13.02
N ASP A 295 -19.95 -8.50 -12.96
CA ASP A 295 -19.24 -7.22 -13.17
C ASP A 295 -18.04 -7.06 -12.21
N ASP A 296 -18.23 -7.52 -10.97
CA ASP A 296 -17.22 -7.57 -9.92
C ASP A 296 -16.07 -8.52 -10.25
N ALA A 297 -16.32 -9.59 -11.03
CA ALA A 297 -15.31 -10.52 -11.50
C ALA A 297 -14.56 -9.97 -12.73
N ASP A 298 -15.27 -9.33 -13.65
CA ASP A 298 -14.68 -8.73 -14.86
C ASP A 298 -13.80 -7.52 -14.53
N ALA A 299 -14.22 -6.64 -13.61
CA ALA A 299 -13.36 -5.59 -13.09
C ALA A 299 -12.06 -6.13 -12.46
N LYS A 300 -12.09 -7.31 -11.83
CA LYS A 300 -10.91 -7.99 -11.27
C LYS A 300 -10.05 -8.64 -12.37
N SER A 301 -10.68 -9.20 -13.42
CA SER A 301 -9.97 -9.80 -14.56
C SER A 301 -9.21 -8.73 -15.35
N LEU A 302 -9.85 -7.59 -15.64
CA LEU A 302 -9.23 -6.42 -16.29
C LEU A 302 -8.05 -5.87 -15.47
N LYS A 303 -8.22 -5.70 -14.15
CA LYS A 303 -7.12 -5.27 -13.25
C LYS A 303 -5.96 -6.28 -13.24
N LYS A 304 -6.23 -7.58 -13.35
CA LYS A 304 -5.21 -8.64 -13.47
C LYS A 304 -4.49 -8.59 -14.82
N VAL A 305 -5.18 -8.27 -15.92
CA VAL A 305 -4.58 -8.07 -17.25
C VAL A 305 -3.63 -6.87 -17.23
N LEU A 306 -4.06 -5.73 -16.67
CA LEU A 306 -3.19 -4.54 -16.51
C LEU A 306 -1.93 -4.85 -15.70
N LEU A 307 -2.08 -5.54 -14.55
CA LEU A 307 -0.94 -6.00 -13.74
C LEU A 307 0.03 -6.91 -14.51
N ALA A 308 -0.47 -7.76 -15.41
CA ALA A 308 0.34 -8.64 -16.23
C ALA A 308 1.03 -7.92 -17.40
N ALA A 309 0.50 -6.77 -17.82
CA ALA A 309 1.05 -5.95 -18.90
C ALA A 309 2.18 -5.01 -18.42
N ILE A 310 2.10 -4.44 -17.20
CA ILE A 310 3.12 -3.51 -16.68
C ILE A 310 4.56 -4.07 -16.73
N PRO A 311 4.84 -5.33 -16.33
CA PRO A 311 6.19 -5.89 -16.39
C PRO A 311 6.69 -6.11 -17.82
N LYS A 312 5.77 -6.30 -18.78
CA LYS A 312 6.12 -6.37 -20.20
C LYS A 312 6.45 -4.98 -20.74
N ALA A 313 5.64 -3.97 -20.42
CA ALA A 313 5.88 -2.59 -20.84
C ALA A 313 7.19 -2.00 -20.29
N LEU A 314 7.62 -2.44 -19.10
CA LEU A 314 8.92 -2.14 -18.49
C LEU A 314 10.06 -3.05 -18.98
N SER A 315 9.76 -4.18 -19.64
CA SER A 315 10.80 -5.10 -20.10
C SER A 315 11.55 -4.58 -21.32
N ARG A 316 12.78 -5.05 -21.47
CA ARG A 316 13.61 -4.83 -22.67
C ARG A 316 13.82 -6.16 -23.39
N PRO A 317 14.20 -6.16 -24.68
CA PRO A 317 14.70 -7.36 -25.35
C PRO A 317 15.73 -8.09 -24.48
N HIS A 318 15.58 -9.41 -24.33
CA HIS A 318 16.38 -10.29 -23.47
C HIS A 318 16.34 -10.00 -21.94
N PHE A 319 15.63 -8.97 -21.48
CA PHE A 319 15.45 -8.64 -20.05
C PHE A 319 13.96 -8.49 -19.71
N ARG A 320 13.30 -9.64 -19.55
CA ARG A 320 11.89 -9.73 -19.13
C ARG A 320 11.76 -9.54 -17.61
N LEU A 321 10.77 -8.75 -17.20
CA LEU A 321 10.44 -8.51 -15.79
C LEU A 321 9.16 -9.25 -15.37
N THR A 322 8.99 -9.43 -14.07
CA THR A 322 7.81 -9.95 -13.37
C THR A 322 7.51 -9.12 -12.13
N LEU A 323 6.27 -9.18 -11.63
CA LEU A 323 5.89 -8.64 -10.33
C LEU A 323 5.71 -9.78 -9.33
N LYS A 324 6.52 -9.79 -8.26
CA LYS A 324 6.32 -10.62 -7.06
C LYS A 324 5.50 -9.84 -6.04
N SER A 325 4.55 -10.47 -5.35
CA SER A 325 3.82 -9.85 -4.25
C SER A 325 4.70 -9.73 -3.00
N THR A 326 4.66 -8.59 -2.30
CA THR A 326 5.49 -8.37 -1.09
C THR A 326 4.75 -8.64 0.23
N SER A 327 3.50 -9.11 0.17
CA SER A 327 2.57 -9.29 1.29
C SER A 327 2.33 -8.05 2.19
N LEU A 328 2.68 -6.86 1.68
CA LEU A 328 2.39 -5.57 2.29
C LEU A 328 1.22 -4.86 1.59
N SER A 329 0.24 -4.44 2.38
CA SER A 329 -0.89 -3.59 1.97
C SER A 329 -1.21 -2.58 3.07
N ALA A 330 -1.38 -1.33 2.70
CA ALA A 330 -1.69 -0.21 3.60
C ALA A 330 -2.62 0.78 2.88
N ARG A 331 -3.31 1.66 3.62
CA ARG A 331 -4.06 2.77 2.99
C ARG A 331 -3.25 4.08 2.90
N SER A 332 -2.26 4.26 3.77
CA SER A 332 -1.32 5.39 3.70
C SER A 332 -0.16 5.10 2.75
N LEU A 333 0.11 6.05 1.85
CA LEU A 333 1.24 6.00 0.92
C LEU A 333 2.57 6.17 1.67
N ASN A 334 2.60 7.05 2.68
CA ASN A 334 3.76 7.26 3.55
C ASN A 334 4.16 5.97 4.27
N THR A 335 3.18 5.14 4.68
CA THR A 335 3.46 3.82 5.27
C THR A 335 4.12 2.87 4.27
N LEU A 336 3.70 2.87 2.99
CA LEU A 336 4.38 2.06 1.97
C LEU A 336 5.79 2.57 1.67
N LEU A 337 6.00 3.88 1.62
CA LEU A 337 7.32 4.48 1.43
C LEU A 337 8.27 4.23 2.62
N ALA A 338 7.77 4.29 3.85
CA ALA A 338 8.55 3.97 5.03
C ALA A 338 8.95 2.48 5.10
N MET A 339 8.09 1.57 4.62
CA MET A 339 8.38 0.14 4.61
C MET A 339 9.14 -0.35 3.37
N ARG A 340 8.93 0.27 2.21
CA ARG A 340 9.36 -0.20 0.86
C ARG A 340 9.68 0.95 -0.11
N GLY A 341 10.10 2.12 0.37
CA GLY A 341 10.55 3.25 -0.43
C GLY A 341 12.08 3.29 -0.64
N ALA A 342 12.59 4.40 -1.16
CA ALA A 342 14.03 4.64 -1.32
C ALA A 342 14.73 5.13 -0.04
N GLY A 343 13.96 5.49 1.00
CA GLY A 343 14.49 6.04 2.25
C GLY A 343 15.17 5.02 3.18
N ARG A 344 15.96 5.54 4.13
CA ARG A 344 16.72 4.77 5.15
C ARG A 344 15.84 3.88 6.05
N THR A 345 14.55 4.20 6.17
CA THR A 345 13.55 3.46 6.96
C THR A 345 13.16 2.12 6.33
N ASN A 346 13.48 1.89 5.05
CA ASN A 346 13.22 0.64 4.35
C ASN A 346 14.00 -0.53 4.99
N HIS A 347 13.29 -1.52 5.53
CA HIS A 347 13.81 -2.65 6.34
C HIS A 347 14.43 -2.28 7.71
N ALA A 348 14.35 -1.02 8.16
CA ALA A 348 14.86 -0.57 9.45
C ALA A 348 13.70 -0.04 10.33
N GLN A 349 12.79 -0.95 10.72
CA GLN A 349 11.52 -0.63 11.39
C GLN A 349 11.43 -1.30 12.77
N GLY A 350 10.49 -0.86 13.61
CA GLY A 350 10.49 -1.24 15.03
C GLY A 350 11.78 -0.78 15.72
N ALA A 351 12.34 -1.61 16.61
CA ALA A 351 13.61 -1.36 17.30
C ALA A 351 14.75 -0.85 16.39
N TRP A 352 14.81 -1.29 15.13
CA TRP A 352 15.87 -0.92 14.19
C TRP A 352 15.74 0.51 13.62
N SER A 353 14.64 1.22 13.90
CA SER A 353 14.39 2.60 13.44
C SER A 353 15.48 3.59 13.87
N ILE A 354 16.11 3.38 15.03
CA ILE A 354 17.23 4.21 15.54
C ILE A 354 18.39 4.34 14.53
N PHE A 355 18.64 3.29 13.73
CA PHE A 355 19.66 3.31 12.68
C PHE A 355 19.20 4.02 11.40
N ALA A 356 17.89 4.04 11.13
CA ALA A 356 17.33 4.81 10.02
C ALA A 356 17.43 6.31 10.29
N HIS A 357 17.06 6.75 11.50
CA HIS A 357 17.06 8.15 11.93
C HIS A 357 18.45 8.70 12.27
N GLY A 358 19.44 7.84 12.51
CA GLY A 358 20.80 8.28 12.86
C GLY A 358 20.90 8.82 14.28
N SER A 359 19.94 8.48 15.15
CA SER A 359 19.96 8.79 16.59
C SER A 359 21.05 7.99 17.32
N VAL A 360 21.50 6.87 16.74
CA VAL A 360 22.65 6.08 17.21
C VAL A 360 23.80 6.16 16.20
N GLY A 361 24.97 6.53 16.71
CA GLY A 361 26.18 6.78 15.94
C GLY A 361 26.37 8.27 15.67
N HIS A 362 27.56 8.80 15.96
CA HIS A 362 27.94 10.16 15.62
C HIS A 362 29.02 10.09 14.53
N GLY A 363 29.16 11.14 13.71
CA GLY A 363 30.25 11.18 12.72
C GLY A 363 31.60 11.06 13.44
N ALA A 364 32.56 10.30 12.90
CA ALA A 364 33.83 10.04 13.59
C ALA A 364 34.68 11.31 13.88
N LEU A 365 34.31 12.45 13.30
CA LEU A 365 34.90 13.78 13.52
C LEU A 365 34.03 14.69 14.41
N ALA A 366 32.88 14.22 14.89
CA ALA A 366 32.02 14.97 15.78
C ALA A 366 32.62 14.96 17.19
N PHE A 367 32.99 16.15 17.69
CA PHE A 367 33.53 16.29 19.02
C PHE A 367 32.43 16.12 20.07
N GLU A 368 32.35 14.94 20.68
CA GLU A 368 31.47 14.66 21.81
C GLU A 368 31.90 15.47 23.04
N THR A 369 31.16 16.54 23.35
CA THR A 369 31.16 17.05 24.71
C THR A 369 30.51 16.01 25.63
N SER A 370 31.06 15.83 26.83
CA SER A 370 30.90 14.63 27.66
C SER A 370 29.50 14.35 28.24
N SER A 371 28.47 15.05 27.75
CA SER A 371 27.08 14.96 28.21
C SER A 371 26.30 13.80 27.59
N ASN A 372 26.53 13.46 26.32
CA ASN A 372 25.75 12.42 25.62
C ASN A 372 26.03 11.00 26.13
N LYS A 373 27.26 10.72 26.58
CA LYS A 373 27.68 9.37 26.99
C LYS A 373 26.86 8.78 28.14
N ARG A 374 26.41 9.63 29.08
CA ARG A 374 25.63 9.21 30.27
C ARG A 374 24.21 8.76 29.95
N LYS A 375 23.59 9.27 28.87
CA LYS A 375 22.22 8.90 28.48
C LYS A 375 22.11 7.53 27.82
N ALA A 376 23.18 7.05 27.20
CA ALA A 376 23.21 5.73 26.57
C ALA A 376 23.31 4.60 27.60
N GLU A 377 24.03 4.79 28.70
CA GLU A 377 24.20 3.78 29.75
C GLU A 377 22.93 3.60 30.62
N GLU A 378 22.18 4.68 30.93
CA GLU A 378 20.92 4.56 31.72
C GLU A 378 19.81 3.78 30.98
N VAL A 379 19.77 3.84 29.65
CA VAL A 379 18.77 3.12 28.83
C VAL A 379 19.26 1.72 28.43
N GLY A 380 20.57 1.51 28.40
CA GLY A 380 21.23 0.26 28.01
C GLY A 380 21.33 -0.80 29.12
N GLY A 381 20.60 -0.66 30.22
CA GLY A 381 20.58 -1.58 31.36
C GLY A 381 19.98 -2.95 31.05
N LEU A 382 20.66 -3.74 30.22
CA LEU A 382 20.43 -5.19 30.12
C LEU A 382 20.68 -5.81 31.50
N VAL A 383 19.59 -6.18 32.17
CA VAL A 383 19.62 -7.06 33.34
C VAL A 383 20.20 -8.39 32.85
N ARG A 384 21.50 -8.55 33.07
CA ARG A 384 22.19 -9.84 33.04
C ARG A 384 21.40 -10.77 33.96
N GLY A 385 21.05 -11.95 33.49
CA GLY A 385 20.27 -12.89 34.28
C GLY A 385 21.04 -13.29 35.54
N ASP A 386 20.62 -12.76 36.69
CA ASP A 386 20.90 -13.40 37.97
C ASP A 386 19.96 -14.59 38.09
N GLU A 387 20.46 -15.75 37.65
CA GLU A 387 19.93 -17.04 38.08
C GLU A 387 20.34 -17.25 39.56
N ASP A 388 19.38 -17.71 40.36
CA ASP A 388 19.55 -18.39 41.65
C ASP A 388 20.24 -17.65 42.83
N LYS A 389 19.52 -16.68 43.44
CA LYS A 389 19.70 -16.31 44.87
C LYS A 389 18.39 -16.04 45.64
N GLU A 390 17.46 -17.00 45.63
CA GLU A 390 16.40 -17.10 46.66
C GLU A 390 16.42 -18.46 47.38
N ASN A 391 17.35 -18.63 48.33
CA ASN A 391 17.09 -19.34 49.59
C ASN A 391 18.34 -19.33 50.50
N ILE A 392 18.20 -18.68 51.67
CA ILE A 392 18.52 -19.20 53.00
C ILE A 392 17.77 -18.26 53.96
N ALA A 393 16.71 -18.78 54.58
CA ALA A 393 16.15 -18.19 55.78
C ALA A 393 16.97 -18.66 56.99
N PRO A 394 16.79 -18.04 58.16
CA PRO A 394 15.97 -18.78 59.11
C PRO A 394 14.73 -18.02 59.59
N GLU A 395 13.77 -18.84 60.02
CA GLU A 395 12.49 -18.60 60.68
C GLU A 395 12.37 -17.28 61.48
N GLN A 396 11.20 -16.62 61.56
CA GLN A 396 10.02 -17.18 62.23
C GLN A 396 8.66 -16.63 61.76
N GLY A 397 7.70 -17.55 61.67
CA GLY A 397 6.33 -17.32 62.15
C GLY A 397 5.46 -16.25 61.48
N LYS A 398 4.81 -16.61 60.36
CA LYS A 398 3.32 -16.79 60.28
C LYS A 398 2.85 -17.02 58.84
N LYS A 399 2.44 -18.27 58.54
CA LYS A 399 1.58 -18.56 57.38
C LYS A 399 0.19 -17.97 57.64
N ARG A 400 -0.39 -17.27 56.65
CA ARG A 400 -1.74 -17.51 56.06
C ARG A 400 -2.17 -16.38 55.11
N LEU A 401 -2.83 -16.77 54.01
CA LEU A 401 -3.69 -15.95 53.14
C LEU A 401 -3.08 -14.70 52.45
N ARG A 402 -2.36 -14.91 51.33
CA ARG A 402 -2.32 -13.96 50.18
C ARG A 402 -2.32 -14.64 48.80
N SER A 403 -2.93 -15.82 48.68
CA SER A 403 -3.50 -16.25 47.40
C SER A 403 -4.69 -15.34 47.07
N MET A 404 -4.77 -14.84 45.83
CA MET A 404 -5.75 -13.83 45.33
C MET A 404 -5.48 -12.33 45.59
N GLN A 405 -4.24 -11.86 45.75
CA GLN A 405 -3.96 -10.41 45.73
C GLN A 405 -2.82 -9.99 44.79
N MET A 406 -2.85 -10.51 43.56
CA MET A 406 -1.95 -10.13 42.44
C MET A 406 -2.72 -9.56 41.23
N LEU A 407 -3.88 -8.94 41.47
CA LEU A 407 -4.72 -8.27 40.46
C LEU A 407 -5.00 -6.78 40.76
N ARG A 408 -4.43 -6.24 41.84
CA ARG A 408 -4.51 -4.81 42.23
C ARG A 408 -3.21 -4.31 42.88
N GLY A 409 -2.06 -4.70 42.33
CA GLY A 409 -0.80 -4.03 42.62
C GLY A 409 -0.77 -2.68 41.90
N SER A 410 -0.86 -1.59 42.66
CA SER A 410 -0.99 -0.18 42.23
C SER A 410 -0.63 0.06 40.75
N GLU A 411 -1.66 0.35 39.93
CA GLU A 411 -1.51 0.58 38.49
C GLU A 411 -0.61 1.79 38.16
N ASN A 412 -0.33 2.64 39.16
CA ASN A 412 0.39 3.91 39.03
C ASN A 412 1.74 3.96 39.79
N ASP A 413 2.47 2.85 39.96
CA ASP A 413 3.86 2.95 40.43
C ASP A 413 4.73 3.61 39.33
N PRO A 414 5.23 4.84 39.53
CA PRO A 414 5.93 5.57 38.48
C PRO A 414 7.27 4.93 38.09
N LYS A 415 7.87 4.10 38.96
CA LYS A 415 9.08 3.35 38.59
C LYS A 415 8.77 2.22 37.62
N ARG A 416 7.65 1.52 37.84
CA ARG A 416 7.18 0.44 36.96
C ARG A 416 6.77 1.00 35.59
N LEU A 417 6.04 2.11 35.56
CA LEU A 417 5.64 2.77 34.31
C LEU A 417 6.86 3.21 33.50
N LYS A 418 7.86 3.87 34.13
CA LYS A 418 9.12 4.23 33.45
C LYS A 418 9.89 3.03 32.90
N ARG A 419 9.92 1.89 33.61
CA ARG A 419 10.52 0.65 33.09
C ARG A 419 9.75 0.11 31.89
N LEU A 420 8.42 0.10 31.92
CA LEU A 420 7.59 -0.37 30.82
C LEU A 420 7.70 0.53 29.58
N GLU A 421 7.78 1.85 29.79
CA GLU A 421 8.08 2.85 28.76
C GLU A 421 9.46 2.62 28.14
N GLY A 422 10.53 2.47 28.94
CA GLY A 422 11.86 2.15 28.42
C GLY A 422 11.93 0.81 27.67
N VAL A 423 11.19 -0.22 28.11
CA VAL A 423 11.04 -1.48 27.37
C VAL A 423 10.27 -1.28 26.05
N SER A 424 9.25 -0.43 26.03
CA SER A 424 8.51 -0.11 24.80
C SER A 424 9.40 0.65 23.80
N GLU A 425 10.17 1.63 24.27
CA GLU A 425 11.14 2.37 23.45
C GLU A 425 12.26 1.48 22.93
N GLY A 426 12.82 0.58 23.75
CA GLY A 426 13.82 -0.38 23.28
C GLY A 426 13.29 -1.39 22.25
N ARG A 427 11.99 -1.71 22.27
CA ARG A 427 11.37 -2.69 21.35
C ARG A 427 10.79 -2.09 20.07
N PHE A 428 10.24 -0.89 20.14
CA PHE A 428 9.61 -0.20 19.00
C PHE A 428 10.46 0.95 18.45
N GLY A 429 11.44 1.45 19.21
CA GLY A 429 12.27 2.59 18.85
C GLY A 429 11.43 3.85 18.64
N GLU A 430 11.70 4.52 17.52
CA GLU A 430 10.97 5.70 17.06
C GLU A 430 9.67 5.33 16.31
N SER A 431 9.51 4.05 15.94
CA SER A 431 8.33 3.50 15.25
C SER A 431 7.15 3.24 16.19
N GLY A 432 5.94 3.16 15.64
CA GLY A 432 4.74 2.77 16.40
C GLY A 432 4.25 3.85 17.36
N LYS A 433 4.46 5.14 17.03
CA LYS A 433 3.87 6.26 17.78
C LYS A 433 2.51 6.59 17.15
N GLU A 434 1.52 7.01 17.95
CA GLU A 434 0.15 7.26 17.46
C GLU A 434 0.05 8.27 16.30
N ARG A 435 1.09 9.09 16.08
CA ARG A 435 1.17 10.13 15.02
C ARG A 435 2.41 10.01 14.13
N ASP A 436 3.02 8.83 13.99
CA ASP A 436 4.21 8.64 13.14
C ASP A 436 3.93 8.70 11.62
N GLY A 437 2.66 8.59 11.19
CA GLY A 437 2.26 8.54 9.77
C GLY A 437 2.51 7.20 9.08
N VAL A 438 3.05 6.21 9.81
CA VAL A 438 3.40 4.84 9.35
C VAL A 438 2.33 3.83 9.83
N ALA A 439 1.07 4.29 9.85
CA ALA A 439 -0.07 3.54 10.36
C ALA A 439 -0.40 2.29 9.50
N LEU A 440 -0.15 1.11 10.07
CA LEU A 440 -0.62 -0.17 9.52
C LEU A 440 -1.90 -0.63 10.21
N GLU A 441 -3.00 -0.65 9.47
CA GLU A 441 -4.35 -0.94 9.98
C GLU A 441 -4.62 -2.42 10.28
N ARG A 442 -3.95 -3.32 9.56
CA ARG A 442 -4.21 -4.77 9.64
C ARG A 442 -2.93 -5.57 9.48
N VAL A 443 -2.74 -6.51 10.40
CA VAL A 443 -1.63 -7.47 10.41
C VAL A 443 -2.21 -8.87 10.63
N GLU A 444 -2.04 -9.77 9.65
CA GLU A 444 -2.45 -11.18 9.75
C GLU A 444 -1.22 -12.09 9.78
N VAL A 445 -1.04 -12.79 10.89
CA VAL A 445 0.08 -13.73 11.10
C VAL A 445 -0.47 -15.13 11.29
N ARG A 446 0.07 -16.08 10.53
CA ARG A 446 -0.12 -17.52 10.77
C ARG A 446 1.12 -18.06 11.46
N MET A 447 0.96 -18.79 12.56
CA MET A 447 2.04 -19.58 13.15
C MET A 447 2.12 -20.91 12.41
N ASP A 448 3.34 -21.32 12.05
CA ASP A 448 3.68 -22.59 11.39
C ASP A 448 5.00 -23.13 11.97
N GLU A 449 5.15 -22.90 13.26
CA GLU A 449 6.33 -23.16 14.08
C GLU A 449 6.29 -24.59 14.63
N VAL A 450 7.47 -25.21 14.81
CA VAL A 450 7.56 -26.51 15.48
C VAL A 450 7.44 -26.27 16.96
N PHE A 451 6.39 -26.83 17.57
CA PHE A 451 6.30 -26.93 19.01
C PHE A 451 6.76 -28.33 19.39
N SER A 452 7.94 -28.43 20.00
CA SER A 452 8.39 -29.68 20.62
C SER A 452 7.30 -30.14 21.58
N ARG A 453 6.71 -31.31 21.31
CA ARG A 453 5.81 -31.97 22.28
C ARG A 453 6.61 -32.08 23.57
N ARG A 454 6.12 -31.45 24.65
CA ARG A 454 6.75 -31.54 25.97
C ARG A 454 6.44 -32.92 26.57
N GLY A 455 7.03 -33.96 25.98
CA GLY A 455 7.19 -35.25 26.61
C GLY A 455 8.23 -35.10 27.72
N THR A 456 7.77 -35.21 28.96
CA THR A 456 8.50 -35.70 30.13
C THR A 456 9.99 -36.00 29.91
N ALA A 457 10.83 -34.96 29.89
CA ALA A 457 12.25 -35.09 30.19
C ALA A 457 12.37 -34.87 31.70
N GLU A 458 12.53 -35.98 32.43
CA GLU A 458 12.78 -35.95 33.87
C GLU A 458 14.09 -35.21 34.17
N VAL A 459 14.16 -34.65 35.38
CA VAL A 459 15.44 -34.19 35.94
C VAL A 459 16.27 -35.43 36.25
N GLY A 460 17.17 -35.79 35.33
CA GLY A 460 18.06 -36.94 35.44
C GLY A 460 19.52 -36.52 35.33
N LEU A 461 20.20 -36.42 36.48
CA LEU A 461 21.66 -36.42 36.56
C LEU A 461 22.15 -37.83 36.24
N GLY A 462 23.20 -37.97 35.42
CA GLY A 462 23.82 -39.27 35.14
C GLY A 462 24.86 -39.20 34.03
N GLU A 463 26.06 -39.73 34.32
CA GLU A 463 27.21 -39.77 33.42
C GLU A 463 27.14 -40.93 32.41
N ASP A 464 27.90 -40.80 31.33
CA ASP A 464 28.53 -41.85 30.51
C ASP A 464 27.73 -43.11 30.15
N ALA A 465 27.22 -43.16 28.90
CA ALA A 465 27.08 -44.41 28.14
C ALA A 465 27.24 -44.15 26.64
N ASP A 466 28.19 -44.85 26.02
CA ASP A 466 28.53 -44.74 24.59
C ASP A 466 27.85 -45.85 23.76
N LEU A 467 27.80 -45.63 22.44
CA LEU A 467 27.55 -46.58 21.35
C LEU A 467 26.13 -47.11 21.04
N SER A 468 25.78 -46.89 19.77
CA SER A 468 25.01 -47.78 18.88
C SER A 468 23.59 -48.21 19.29
N ALA A 469 22.62 -47.43 18.86
CA ALA A 469 21.34 -47.96 18.39
C ALA A 469 20.99 -47.29 17.05
N GLU A 470 21.15 -48.02 15.94
CA GLU A 470 20.43 -47.68 14.71
C GLU A 470 18.94 -47.93 14.97
N LYS A 471 18.23 -46.88 15.39
CA LYS A 471 16.77 -46.85 15.32
C LYS A 471 16.37 -46.29 13.99
N ASP A 472 15.67 -47.10 13.21
CA ASP A 472 14.97 -46.67 12.00
C ASP A 472 14.18 -45.39 12.29
N GLY A 473 14.52 -44.35 11.53
CA GLY A 473 14.04 -42.99 11.77
C GLY A 473 12.59 -42.81 11.36
N GLU A 474 11.65 -43.28 12.18
CA GLU A 474 10.30 -42.71 12.19
C GLU A 474 10.42 -41.21 12.50
N GLU A 475 10.11 -40.37 11.50
CA GLU A 475 10.07 -38.92 11.65
C GLU A 475 9.01 -38.54 12.69
N GLY A 476 9.42 -38.47 13.97
CA GLY A 476 8.51 -38.16 15.08
C GLY A 476 7.74 -36.89 14.78
N GLU A 477 6.41 -37.02 14.59
CA GLU A 477 5.57 -35.99 13.98
C GLU A 477 5.76 -34.63 14.68
N THR A 478 6.51 -33.73 14.02
CA THR A 478 6.78 -32.40 14.56
C THR A 478 5.48 -31.61 14.64
N TRP A 479 4.93 -31.49 15.86
CA TRP A 479 3.62 -30.87 16.05
C TRP A 479 3.65 -29.38 15.71
N ARG A 480 2.79 -28.97 14.77
CA ARG A 480 2.67 -27.60 14.26
C ARG A 480 1.23 -27.08 14.47
N PRO A 481 0.94 -26.36 15.56
CA PRO A 481 -0.38 -25.80 15.79
C PRO A 481 -0.69 -24.69 14.78
N GLN A 482 -1.83 -24.79 14.09
CA GLN A 482 -2.25 -23.83 13.08
C GLN A 482 -2.92 -22.59 13.69
N VAL A 483 -2.20 -21.84 14.52
CA VAL A 483 -2.72 -20.59 15.10
C VAL A 483 -2.71 -19.47 14.04
N ARG A 484 -3.81 -18.71 13.95
CA ARG A 484 -3.88 -17.48 13.14
C ARG A 484 -4.29 -16.31 14.03
N ILE A 485 -3.46 -15.28 14.03
CA ILE A 485 -3.71 -14.03 14.74
C ILE A 485 -3.97 -12.94 13.70
N SER A 486 -5.01 -12.14 13.90
CA SER A 486 -5.33 -10.98 13.05
C SER A 486 -5.56 -9.77 13.92
N PHE A 487 -4.65 -8.81 13.83
CA PHE A 487 -4.80 -7.49 14.46
C PHE A 487 -5.45 -6.54 13.47
N ASN A 488 -6.47 -5.80 13.92
CA ASN A 488 -7.13 -4.74 13.16
C ASN A 488 -7.22 -3.47 14.03
N GLY A 489 -7.01 -2.29 13.46
CA GLY A 489 -7.14 -1.01 14.15
C GLY A 489 -6.84 0.16 13.21
N SER A 490 -6.72 1.38 13.75
CA SER A 490 -6.17 2.53 13.01
C SER A 490 -4.67 2.36 12.80
N HIS A 491 -3.93 2.05 13.86
CA HIS A 491 -2.51 1.70 13.83
C HIS A 491 -2.22 0.54 14.79
N VAL A 492 -1.98 -0.65 14.23
CA VAL A 492 -1.76 -1.89 15.01
C VAL A 492 -0.55 -1.78 15.94
N PHE A 493 0.62 -1.42 15.43
CA PHE A 493 1.84 -1.41 16.24
C PHE A 493 1.83 -0.35 17.35
N ALA A 494 1.25 0.84 17.12
CA ALA A 494 1.02 1.81 18.20
C ALA A 494 0.06 1.27 19.28
N GLY A 495 -0.98 0.53 18.89
CA GLY A 495 -1.84 -0.19 19.85
C GLY A 495 -1.07 -1.23 20.67
N ILE A 496 -0.22 -2.04 20.04
CA ILE A 496 0.60 -3.05 20.74
C ILE A 496 1.62 -2.37 21.67
N ARG A 497 2.29 -1.30 21.21
CA ARG A 497 3.21 -0.49 22.03
C ARG A 497 2.50 0.02 23.29
N LYS A 498 1.32 0.61 23.15
CA LYS A 498 0.50 1.10 24.26
C LYS A 498 0.10 0.00 25.26
N LEU A 499 -0.17 -1.22 24.77
CA LEU A 499 -0.42 -2.38 25.64
C LEU A 499 0.83 -2.87 26.40
N VAL A 500 2.04 -2.63 25.87
CA VAL A 500 3.30 -2.86 26.59
C VAL A 500 3.52 -1.79 27.65
N GLU A 501 3.29 -0.51 27.32
CA GLU A 501 3.37 0.63 28.26
C GLU A 501 2.40 0.47 29.44
N MET A 502 1.18 -0.01 29.18
CA MET A 502 0.20 -0.39 30.21
C MET A 502 0.53 -1.68 30.98
N GLY A 503 1.58 -2.42 30.59
CA GLY A 503 1.98 -3.66 31.22
C GLY A 503 1.02 -4.84 31.02
N VAL A 504 0.10 -4.75 30.05
CA VAL A 504 -0.82 -5.83 29.64
C VAL A 504 -0.07 -6.89 28.82
N VAL A 505 0.87 -6.43 27.98
CA VAL A 505 1.76 -7.29 27.19
C VAL A 505 3.17 -7.20 27.73
N ASN A 506 3.80 -8.35 28.02
CA ASN A 506 5.21 -8.38 28.44
C ASN A 506 6.13 -8.12 27.23
N GLY A 507 6.65 -6.90 27.12
CA GLY A 507 7.57 -6.49 26.05
C GLY A 507 8.90 -7.23 26.02
N GLU A 508 9.40 -7.74 27.14
CA GLU A 508 10.65 -8.52 27.21
C GLU A 508 10.48 -9.88 26.50
N ARG A 509 9.31 -10.52 26.65
CA ARG A 509 8.98 -11.80 25.99
C ARG A 509 8.32 -11.66 24.62
N MET A 510 7.99 -10.45 24.18
CA MET A 510 7.33 -10.21 22.90
C MET A 510 8.27 -10.53 21.71
N PRO A 511 7.85 -11.32 20.71
CA PRO A 511 8.68 -11.66 19.55
C PRO A 511 8.84 -10.47 18.58
N GLY A 512 9.97 -10.40 17.88
CA GLY A 512 10.32 -9.27 17.00
C GLY A 512 9.29 -8.98 15.91
N TRP A 513 8.63 -10.01 15.34
CA TRP A 513 7.58 -9.79 14.34
C TRP A 513 6.35 -9.00 14.86
N MET A 514 6.14 -8.91 16.18
CA MET A 514 5.10 -8.06 16.78
C MET A 514 5.49 -6.57 16.90
N THR A 515 6.77 -6.21 16.75
CA THR A 515 7.23 -4.80 16.77
C THR A 515 7.09 -4.10 15.42
N GLY A 516 6.78 -4.85 14.36
CA GLY A 516 6.61 -4.35 13.00
C GLY A 516 7.89 -4.37 12.14
N GLU A 517 9.02 -4.84 12.67
CA GLU A 517 10.34 -4.83 12.01
C GLU A 517 10.34 -5.37 10.57
N ALA A 518 9.53 -6.39 10.28
CA ALA A 518 9.50 -7.04 8.97
C ALA A 518 8.79 -6.24 7.86
N GLY A 519 7.97 -5.25 8.21
CA GLY A 519 7.23 -4.43 7.24
C GLY A 519 6.31 -5.25 6.31
N VAL A 520 5.49 -6.15 6.87
CA VAL A 520 4.50 -6.94 6.12
C VAL A 520 3.12 -6.86 6.78
N SER A 521 2.06 -6.87 5.95
CA SER A 521 0.67 -6.91 6.44
C SER A 521 0.12 -8.33 6.60
N VAL A 522 0.75 -9.30 5.92
CA VAL A 522 0.41 -10.72 6.00
C VAL A 522 1.69 -11.56 5.98
N GLY A 523 1.81 -12.53 6.88
CA GLY A 523 2.97 -13.42 6.92
C GLY A 523 2.72 -14.76 7.60
N CYS A 524 3.77 -15.59 7.63
CA CYS A 524 3.79 -16.87 8.32
C CYS A 524 5.04 -16.93 9.20
N VAL A 525 4.89 -17.19 10.50
CA VAL A 525 6.04 -17.35 11.41
C VAL A 525 6.53 -18.79 11.36
N ARG A 526 7.83 -18.95 11.11
CA ARG A 526 8.59 -20.21 11.13
C ARG A 526 9.95 -19.91 11.74
N ASP A 527 10.43 -20.78 12.63
CA ASP A 527 11.75 -20.67 13.28
C ASP A 527 11.97 -19.27 13.91
N GLY A 528 10.97 -18.76 14.63
CA GLY A 528 10.94 -17.42 15.25
C GLY A 528 10.81 -16.22 14.29
N ARG A 529 10.90 -16.43 12.97
CA ARG A 529 10.94 -15.36 11.95
C ARG A 529 9.71 -15.35 11.07
N ILE A 530 9.30 -14.16 10.63
CA ILE A 530 8.17 -14.02 9.71
C ILE A 530 8.61 -14.18 8.25
N VAL A 531 8.27 -15.34 7.69
CA VAL A 531 8.44 -15.67 6.27
C VAL A 531 7.29 -15.06 5.49
N ARG A 532 7.59 -14.47 4.33
CA ARG A 532 6.55 -13.97 3.41
C ARG A 532 5.69 -15.15 2.98
N ARG A 533 4.36 -14.95 2.96
CA ARG A 533 3.45 -15.92 2.35
C ARG A 533 3.63 -15.85 0.84
N GLU A 534 4.64 -16.54 0.31
CA GLU A 534 4.63 -16.93 -1.09
C GLU A 534 3.29 -17.64 -1.33
N VAL A 535 2.57 -17.18 -2.35
CA VAL A 535 1.39 -17.91 -2.82
C VAL A 535 1.93 -19.12 -3.56
N LEU A 536 2.29 -20.15 -2.78
CA LEU A 536 2.54 -21.50 -3.25
C LEU A 536 1.40 -21.82 -4.21
N GLY A 537 1.77 -21.95 -5.49
CA GLY A 537 0.84 -22.17 -6.58
C GLY A 537 0.21 -23.54 -6.42
N LYS A 538 -0.84 -23.63 -5.59
CA LYS A 538 -1.83 -24.68 -5.70
C LYS A 538 -2.51 -24.48 -7.05
N SER A 539 -1.93 -25.12 -8.06
CA SER A 539 -2.56 -25.42 -9.32
C SER A 539 -3.92 -26.01 -9.00
N LEU A 540 -4.98 -25.26 -9.30
CA LEU A 540 -6.33 -25.79 -9.33
C LEU A 540 -6.42 -26.69 -10.57
N LYS A 541 -5.98 -27.94 -10.40
CA LYS A 541 -6.64 -29.08 -11.04
C LYS A 541 -7.81 -29.45 -10.14
N GLY A 542 -8.98 -29.60 -10.75
CA GLY A 542 -10.29 -29.54 -10.11
C GLY A 542 -11.16 -28.70 -11.02
#